data_AF-A0A1S0YTQ7-F1
#
_entry.id   AF-A0A1S0YTQ7-F1
#
_cell.length_a   1.000
_cell.length_b   1.000
_cell.length_c   1.000
_cell.angle_alpha   90.00
_cell.angle_beta   90.00
_cell.angle_gamma   90.00
#
_symmetry.space_group_name_H-M   'P 1'
#
loop_
_entity.id
_entity.type
_entity.pdbx_description
1 polymer ?
#
loop_
_entity_poly.entity_id
_entity_poly.type
_entity_poly.pdbx_seq_one_letter_code
_entity_poly.pdbx_strand_id
1 'polypeptide(L)' 'MLTLPDGRWVAVEVKTGFGGVERGAVSLQKAIASIDHVAGPPTFCAVITGTGVTAPLGEGVVTFPLHQLRP' A
#
# COMPACT_ATOMS: atom_id res chain seq x y z
N MET A 1 -7.95 -1.91 1.47
CA MET A 1 -7.93 -3.12 0.62
C MET A 1 -8.76 -2.85 -0.61
N LEU A 2 -8.31 -3.31 -1.77
CA LEU A 2 -9.07 -3.32 -3.03
C LEU A 2 -9.07 -4.74 -3.58
N THR A 3 -10.21 -5.19 -4.11
CA THR A 3 -10.34 -6.50 -4.78
C THR A 3 -10.29 -6.30 -6.29
N LEU A 4 -9.47 -7.08 -6.98
CA LEU A 4 -9.32 -7.09 -8.43
C LEU A 4 -10.41 -7.98 -9.07
N PRO A 5 -10.71 -7.80 -10.37
CA PRO A 5 -11.76 -8.59 -11.05
C PRO A 5 -11.53 -10.11 -11.03
N ASP A 6 -10.28 -10.56 -10.87
CA ASP A 6 -9.91 -11.97 -10.78
C ASP A 6 -9.95 -12.53 -9.34
N GLY A 7 -10.44 -11.76 -8.38
CA GLY A 7 -10.56 -12.15 -6.98
C GLY A 7 -9.30 -11.99 -6.14
N ARG A 8 -8.15 -11.65 -6.76
CA ARG A 8 -6.96 -11.21 -6.02
C ARG A 8 -7.23 -9.86 -5.35
N TRP A 9 -6.38 -9.47 -4.42
CA TRP A 9 -6.52 -8.20 -3.71
C TRP A 9 -5.19 -7.49 -3.53
N VAL A 10 -5.27 -6.20 -3.23
CA VAL A 10 -4.12 -5.32 -3.00
C VAL A 10 -4.33 -4.52 -1.71
N ALA A 11 -3.22 -4.26 -1.03
CA ALA A 11 -3.20 -3.52 0.22
C ALA A 11 -2.63 -2.12 -0.03
N VAL A 12 -3.38 -1.08 0.32
CA VAL A 12 -3.00 0.32 0.09
C VAL A 12 -3.20 1.09 1.38
N GLU A 13 -2.16 1.79 1.82
CA GLU A 13 -2.21 2.76 2.92
C GLU A 13 -2.00 4.16 2.34
N VAL A 14 -2.77 5.15 2.79
CA VAL A 14 -2.62 6.55 2.39
C VAL A 14 -2.12 7.38 3.59
N LYS A 15 -0.99 8.07 3.44
CA LYS A 15 -0.40 8.94 4.48
C LYS A 15 0.09 10.26 3.89
N THR A 16 -0.70 11.32 4.05
CA THR A 16 -0.40 12.66 3.52
C THR A 16 0.39 13.56 4.48
N GLY A 17 0.60 13.15 5.73
CA GLY A 17 1.42 13.87 6.71
C GLY A 17 2.92 13.54 6.64
N PHE A 18 3.74 14.34 7.34
CA PHE A 18 5.21 14.14 7.45
C PHE A 18 5.55 12.71 7.88
N GLY A 19 6.61 12.10 7.34
CA GLY A 19 7.01 10.72 7.65
C GLY A 19 5.97 9.67 7.24
N GLY A 20 5.18 9.96 6.20
CA GLY A 20 4.06 9.12 5.77
C GLY A 20 4.50 7.77 5.21
N VAL A 21 5.68 7.69 4.61
CA VAL A 21 6.23 6.49 3.97
C VAL A 21 6.49 5.38 4.99
N GLU A 22 7.37 5.63 5.97
CA GLU A 22 7.82 4.62 6.94
C GLU A 22 6.68 4.23 7.89
N ARG A 23 5.93 5.22 8.41
CA ARG A 23 4.77 4.94 9.26
C ARG A 23 3.68 4.22 8.48
N GLY A 24 3.51 4.55 7.20
CA GLY A 24 2.58 3.89 6.31
C GLY A 24 2.94 2.42 6.10
N ALA A 25 4.22 2.13 5.83
CA ALA A 25 4.71 0.76 5.64
C ALA A 25 4.49 -0.11 6.89
N VAL A 26 4.83 0.40 8.08
CA VAL A 26 4.61 -0.33 9.34
C VAL A 26 3.12 -0.57 9.62
N SER A 27 2.28 0.45 9.41
CA SER A 27 0.82 0.35 9.56
C SER A 27 0.23 -0.68 8.60
N LEU A 28 0.66 -0.64 7.33
CA LEU A 28 0.21 -1.52 6.26
C LEU A 28 0.56 -2.98 6.55
N GLN A 29 1.79 -3.26 7.01
CA GLN A 29 2.20 -4.63 7.37
C GLN A 29 1.36 -5.20 8.53
N LYS A 30 1.05 -4.38 9.54
CA LYS A 30 0.16 -4.79 10.64
C LYS A 30 -1.26 -5.09 10.14
N ALA A 31 -1.78 -4.27 9.23
CA ALA A 31 -3.09 -4.50 8.64
C ALA A 31 -3.12 -5.80 7.83
N ILE A 32 -2.12 -6.04 6.98
CA ILE A 32 -2.00 -7.28 6.20
C ILE A 32 -1.95 -8.51 7.11
N ALA A 33 -1.14 -8.46 8.18
CA ALA A 33 -1.04 -9.58 9.13
C ALA A 33 -2.36 -9.90 9.87
N SER A 34 -3.30 -8.95 9.91
CA SER A 34 -4.63 -9.14 10.53
C SER A 34 -5.71 -9.60 9.56
N ILE A 35 -5.42 -9.64 8.26
CA ILE A 35 -6.39 -9.98 7.21
C ILE A 35 -6.16 -11.43 6.78
N ASP A 36 -7.11 -12.30 7.10
CA ASP A 36 -7.21 -13.64 6.52
C ASP A 36 -8.10 -13.59 5.28
N HIS A 37 -7.51 -13.30 4.12
CA HIS A 37 -8.24 -13.22 2.85
C HIS A 37 -8.21 -14.56 2.12
N VAL A 38 -9.35 -14.99 1.58
CA VAL A 38 -9.51 -16.28 0.88
C VAL A 38 -8.54 -16.49 -0.30
N ALA A 39 -8.08 -15.39 -0.91
CA ALA A 39 -7.13 -15.39 -2.02
C ALA A 39 -5.64 -15.41 -1.57
N GLY A 40 -5.36 -15.54 -0.28
CA GLY A 40 -4.01 -15.50 0.28
C GLY A 40 -3.44 -14.08 0.44
N PRO A 41 -2.11 -13.90 0.42
CA PRO A 41 -1.45 -12.60 0.55
C PRO A 41 -1.84 -11.60 -0.57
N PRO A 42 -1.70 -10.29 -0.33
CA PRO A 42 -1.97 -9.28 -1.35
C PRO A 42 -0.99 -9.41 -2.54
N THR A 43 -1.48 -9.13 -3.74
CA THR A 43 -0.67 -9.19 -4.98
C THR A 43 0.42 -8.12 -5.02
N PHE A 44 0.14 -6.93 -4.47
CA PHE A 44 1.14 -5.92 -4.18
C PHE A 44 0.67 -5.02 -3.03
N CYS A 45 1.62 -4.32 -2.42
CA CYS A 45 1.39 -3.38 -1.33
C CYS A 45 1.83 -1.98 -1.73
N ALA A 46 1.06 -0.95 -1.38
CA ALA A 46 1.44 0.43 -1.66
C ALA A 46 1.21 1.39 -0.49
N VAL A 47 2.15 2.32 -0.31
CA VAL A 47 1.99 3.50 0.56
C VAL A 47 1.91 4.74 -0.32
N ILE A 48 0.73 5.35 -0.38
CA ILE A 48 0.48 6.55 -1.16
C ILE A 48 0.66 7.77 -0.26
N THR A 49 1.56 8.67 -0.64
CA THR A 49 1.84 9.89 0.13
C THR A 49 1.29 11.15 -0.53
N GLY A 50 1.19 12.24 0.24
CA GLY A 50 0.81 13.55 -0.30
C GLY A 50 1.91 14.14 -1.19
N THR A 51 3.14 14.12 -0.68
CA THR A 51 4.37 14.44 -1.39
C THR A 51 5.39 13.33 -1.15
N GLY A 52 6.27 13.07 -2.12
CA GLY A 52 7.24 11.97 -2.01
C GLY A 52 7.74 11.50 -3.36
N VAL A 53 8.64 10.52 -3.31
CA VAL A 53 9.21 9.87 -4.49
C VAL A 53 8.46 8.58 -4.80
N THR A 54 8.57 8.12 -6.04
CA THR A 54 8.19 6.75 -6.40
C THR A 54 9.39 5.85 -6.16
N ALA A 55 9.26 4.87 -5.26
CA ALA A 55 10.36 3.97 -4.92
C ALA A 55 9.86 2.65 -4.30
N PRO A 56 10.61 1.54 -4.46
CA PRO A 56 10.43 0.36 -3.62
C PRO A 56 10.87 0.67 -2.18
N LEU A 57 10.11 0.20 -1.18
CA LEU A 57 10.41 0.36 0.24
C LEU A 57 10.93 -0.93 0.91
N GLY A 58 10.91 -2.06 0.20
CA GLY A 58 11.17 -3.40 0.76
C GLY A 58 9.87 -4.17 1.03
N GLU A 59 9.96 -5.47 1.30
CA GLU A 59 8.82 -6.35 1.63
C GLU A 59 7.64 -6.28 0.63
N GLY A 60 7.95 -6.09 -0.67
CA GLY A 60 6.92 -5.97 -1.71
C GLY A 60 6.07 -4.69 -1.65
N VAL A 61 6.50 -3.67 -0.89
CA VAL A 61 5.83 -2.36 -0.78
C VAL A 61 6.45 -1.37 -1.75
N VAL A 62 5.60 -0.68 -2.52
CA VAL A 62 5.96 0.50 -3.32
C VAL A 62 5.40 1.76 -2.69
N THR A 63 6.10 2.88 -2.78
CA THR A 63 5.53 4.20 -2.51
C THR A 63 5.46 5.03 -3.78
N PHE A 64 4.46 5.91 -3.84
CA PHE A 64 4.34 6.93 -4.86
C PHE A 64 3.40 8.06 -4.36
N PRO A 65 3.57 9.28 -4.88
CA PRO A 65 2.73 10.40 -4.50
C PRO A 65 1.34 10.32 -5.16
N LEU A 66 0.32 10.82 -4.44
CA LEU A 66 -1.09 10.74 -4.83
C LEU A 66 -1.38 11.24 -6.26
N HIS A 67 -0.67 12.29 -6.71
CA HIS A 67 -0.85 12.86 -8.05
C HIS A 67 -0.50 11.90 -9.20
N GLN A 68 0.19 10.78 -8.93
CA GLN A 68 0.52 9.78 -9.94
C GLN A 68 -0.60 8.79 -10.23
N LEU A 69 -1.66 8.70 -9.40
CA LEU A 69 -2.79 7.81 -9.68
C LEU A 69 -3.51 8.17 -10.98
N ARG A 70 -3.58 9.48 -11.28
CA ARG A 70 -4.35 10.07 -12.38
C ARG A 70 -5.86 9.71 -12.32
N PRO A 71 -6.74 10.51 -12.92
CA PRO A 71 -8.15 10.14 -13.08
C PRO A 71 -8.35 8.94 -14.02
#